data_AF-A0A7R9PE88-F1
#
_entry.id   AF-A0A7R9PE88-F1
#
_cell.length_a   1.000
_cell.length_b   1.000
_cell.length_c   1.000
_cell.angle_alpha   90.00
_cell.angle_beta   90.00
_cell.angle_gamma   90.00
#
_symmetry.space_group_name_H-M   'P 1'
#
loop_
_entity.id
_entity.type
_entity.pdbx_description
1 polymer ?
#
loop_
_entity_poly.entity_id
_entity_poly.type
_entity_poly.pdbx_seq_one_letter_code
_entity_poly.pdbx_strand_id
1 'polypeptide(L)'
;MGGMIRMAVLCLSLQMVQTAVLPPRWADPTLNPCANQPGGWQLLHWPSDGRCYRIFQQGPPCPDTMELAPSLDGTAECRCPPGTAQSPRDALCHKLYTQGPCETGEYLTPVPARTYRYSPIQ
;
A
#
# COMPACT_ATOMS: atom_id res chain seq x y z
N MET A 1 29.02 -17.43 65.99
CA MET A 1 27.73 -17.43 65.27
C MET A 1 27.65 -16.15 64.47
N GLY A 2 27.80 -16.22 63.14
CA GLY A 2 27.68 -15.02 62.32
C GLY A 2 28.18 -15.24 60.90
N GLY A 3 27.27 -15.07 59.94
CA GLY A 3 27.60 -14.62 58.59
C GLY A 3 27.70 -15.72 57.53
N MET A 4 26.64 -15.86 56.72
CA MET A 4 26.71 -15.74 55.27
C MET A 4 25.28 -15.89 54.71
N ILE A 5 24.52 -14.78 54.72
CA ILE A 5 23.29 -14.71 53.94
C ILE A 5 23.71 -14.56 52.49
N ARG A 6 23.72 -15.68 51.75
CA ARG A 6 23.94 -15.68 50.31
C ARG A 6 22.73 -15.01 49.65
N MET A 7 22.84 -13.72 49.37
CA MET A 7 21.90 -13.01 48.51
C MET A 7 22.02 -13.58 47.11
N ALA A 8 21.20 -14.59 46.82
CA ALA A 8 20.99 -15.10 45.48
C ALA A 8 20.31 -13.99 44.67
N VAL A 9 21.10 -13.22 43.95
CA VAL A 9 20.62 -12.26 42.95
C VAL A 9 19.96 -13.11 41.85
N LEU A 10 18.64 -13.26 41.93
CA LEU A 10 17.81 -13.77 40.85
C LEU A 10 17.93 -12.79 39.68
N CYS A 11 18.86 -13.08 38.78
CA CYS A 11 18.99 -12.42 37.50
C CYS A 11 17.74 -12.79 36.69
N LEU A 12 16.66 -12.00 36.84
CA LEU A 12 15.49 -12.05 35.98
C LEU A 12 15.96 -11.76 34.56
N SER A 13 16.21 -12.83 33.80
CA SER A 13 16.50 -12.76 32.38
C SER A 13 15.32 -12.08 31.69
N LEU A 14 15.50 -10.81 31.31
CA LEU A 14 14.62 -10.13 30.38
C LEU A 14 14.69 -10.91 29.06
N GLN A 15 13.77 -11.85 28.87
CA GLN A 15 13.59 -12.51 27.58
C GLN A 15 13.21 -11.41 26.59
N MET A 16 14.12 -11.11 25.67
CA MET A 16 13.86 -10.22 24.54
C MET A 16 12.79 -10.91 23.70
N VAL A 17 11.52 -10.53 23.88
CA VAL A 17 10.44 -11.05 23.05
C VAL A 17 10.66 -10.48 21.65
N GLN A 18 11.10 -11.33 20.73
CA GLN A 18 11.21 -10.97 19.31
C GLN A 18 9.79 -10.85 18.76
N THR A 19 9.32 -9.62 18.61
CA THR A 19 8.11 -9.34 17.85
C THR A 19 8.48 -9.37 16.37
N ALA A 20 7.90 -10.30 15.62
CA ALA A 20 8.02 -10.33 14.17
C ALA A 20 6.85 -9.55 13.57
N VAL A 21 7.15 -8.41 12.92
CA VAL A 21 6.17 -7.71 12.08
C VAL A 21 6.06 -8.49 10.78
N LEU A 22 4.87 -9.01 10.46
CA LEU A 22 4.63 -9.61 9.15
C LEU A 22 4.64 -8.48 8.10
N PRO A 23 5.62 -8.46 7.17
CA PRO A 23 5.65 -7.44 6.13
C PRO A 23 4.49 -7.64 5.15
N PRO A 24 3.99 -6.58 4.52
CA PRO A 24 3.13 -6.72 3.35
C PRO A 24 3.92 -7.37 2.20
N ARG A 25 3.23 -8.03 1.27
CA ARG A 25 3.87 -8.79 0.17
C ARG A 25 4.84 -7.96 -0.68
N TRP A 26 4.53 -6.70 -0.96
CA TRP A 26 5.40 -5.83 -1.76
C TRP A 26 6.71 -5.43 -1.07
N ALA A 27 6.84 -5.67 0.25
CA ALA A 27 8.11 -5.49 0.97
C ALA A 27 9.00 -6.75 0.92
N ASP A 28 8.59 -7.80 0.20
CA ASP A 28 9.42 -8.98 -0.09
C ASP A 28 10.42 -8.66 -1.22
N PRO A 29 11.75 -8.68 -0.95
CA PRO A 29 12.75 -8.38 -1.97
C PRO A 29 12.86 -9.40 -3.10
N THR A 30 12.28 -10.58 -2.94
CA THR A 30 12.21 -11.59 -4.01
C THR A 30 11.14 -11.24 -5.05
N LEU A 31 10.12 -10.47 -4.67
CA LEU A 31 9.03 -10.02 -5.54
C LEU A 31 9.25 -8.59 -6.03
N ASN A 32 9.82 -7.73 -5.20
CA ASN A 32 10.04 -6.32 -5.47
C ASN A 32 11.50 -5.95 -5.20
N PRO A 33 12.36 -5.80 -6.24
CA PRO A 33 13.77 -5.47 -6.04
C PRO A 33 14.00 -4.13 -5.33
N CYS A 34 13.03 -3.21 -5.39
CA CYS A 34 13.10 -1.93 -4.69
C CYS A 34 13.02 -2.06 -3.17
N ALA A 35 12.53 -3.19 -2.64
CA ALA A 35 12.48 -3.44 -1.20
C ALA A 35 13.89 -3.51 -0.56
N ASN A 36 14.95 -3.77 -1.34
CA ASN A 36 16.34 -3.76 -0.86
C ASN A 36 16.95 -2.36 -0.71
N GLN A 37 16.26 -1.31 -1.18
CA GLN A 37 16.78 0.06 -1.13
C GLN A 37 16.52 0.72 0.23
N PRO A 38 17.25 1.79 0.59
CA PRO A 38 16.90 2.63 1.74
C PRO A 38 15.46 3.15 1.61
N GLY A 39 14.62 2.86 2.60
CA GLY A 39 13.19 3.19 2.51
C GLY A 39 12.39 2.28 1.57
N GLY A 40 12.92 1.10 1.20
CA GLY A 40 12.27 0.12 0.31
C GLY A 40 10.86 -0.27 0.74
N TRP A 41 10.53 -0.13 2.02
CA TRP A 41 9.17 -0.18 2.59
C TRP A 41 8.23 0.94 2.10
N GLN A 42 8.61 1.75 1.13
CA GLN A 42 7.73 2.72 0.50
C GLN A 42 7.95 2.76 -1.01
N LEU A 43 8.66 1.79 -1.57
CA LEU A 43 9.07 1.79 -2.97
C LEU A 43 8.50 0.57 -3.70
N LEU A 44 7.99 0.80 -4.90
CA LEU A 44 7.59 -0.24 -5.83
C LEU A 44 8.42 -0.16 -7.10
N HIS A 45 8.79 -1.32 -7.61
CA HIS A 45 9.44 -1.46 -8.90
C HIS A 45 8.43 -1.26 -10.04
N TRP A 46 8.74 -0.35 -10.97
CA TRP A 46 7.97 -0.15 -12.18
C TRP A 46 8.60 -0.89 -13.37
N PRO A 47 7.93 -1.89 -13.96
CA PRO A 47 8.54 -2.74 -14.99
C PRO A 47 8.90 -2.03 -16.29
N SER A 48 8.18 -0.96 -16.66
CA SER A 48 8.35 -0.29 -17.96
C SER A 48 9.71 0.38 -18.11
N ASP A 49 10.24 0.94 -17.02
CA ASP A 49 11.52 1.66 -17.00
C ASP A 49 12.55 1.10 -16.01
N GLY A 50 12.18 0.08 -15.22
CA GLY A 50 13.04 -0.56 -14.24
C GLY A 50 13.36 0.31 -13.02
N ARG A 51 12.60 1.38 -12.77
CA ARG A 51 12.87 2.33 -11.68
C ARG A 51 12.02 2.03 -10.44
N CYS A 52 12.46 2.58 -9.31
CA CYS A 52 11.76 2.51 -8.04
C CYS A 52 11.01 3.81 -7.76
N TYR A 53 9.72 3.70 -7.50
CA TYR A 53 8.83 4.83 -7.28
C TYR A 53 8.15 4.72 -5.93
N ARG A 54 7.84 5.88 -5.34
CA ARG A 54 7.21 5.94 -4.03
C ARG A 54 5.72 5.63 -4.16
N ILE A 55 5.22 4.78 -3.26
CA ILE A 55 3.81 4.44 -3.19
C ILE A 55 2.98 5.61 -2.64
N PHE A 56 1.69 5.64 -3.01
CA PHE A 56 0.71 6.63 -2.59
C PHE A 56 1.10 8.08 -2.92
N GLN A 57 1.88 8.25 -3.98
CA GLN A 57 2.14 9.55 -4.60
C GLN A 57 1.42 9.61 -5.94
N GLN A 58 0.74 10.73 -6.17
CA GLN A 58 0.06 10.98 -7.44
C GLN A 58 1.05 11.38 -8.55
N GLY A 59 0.74 11.00 -9.78
CA GLY A 59 1.56 11.28 -10.95
C GLY A 59 2.57 10.17 -11.26
N PRO A 60 3.67 10.48 -11.97
CA PRO A 60 4.53 9.48 -12.59
C PRO A 60 5.02 8.39 -11.60
N PRO A 61 4.93 7.11 -11.96
CA PRO A 61 4.70 6.57 -13.31
C PRO A 61 3.21 6.47 -13.69
N CYS A 62 2.31 6.87 -12.80
CA CYS A 62 0.88 6.91 -13.06
C CYS A 62 0.45 8.23 -13.71
N PRO A 63 -0.75 8.29 -14.31
CA PRO A 63 -1.37 9.54 -14.71
C PRO A 63 -1.51 10.52 -13.53
N ASP A 64 -1.61 11.82 -13.82
CA ASP A 64 -1.57 12.88 -12.80
C ASP A 64 -2.60 12.74 -11.68
N THR A 65 -3.78 12.17 -11.95
CA THR A 65 -4.84 11.98 -10.94
C THR A 65 -4.78 10.64 -10.21
N MET A 66 -3.84 9.78 -10.58
CA MET A 66 -3.69 8.43 -10.06
C MET A 66 -2.45 8.31 -9.20
N GLU A 67 -2.47 7.39 -8.25
CA GLU A 67 -1.33 7.06 -7.42
C GLU A 67 -0.81 5.65 -7.69
N LEU A 68 0.49 5.47 -7.49
CA LEU A 68 1.11 4.16 -7.48
C LEU A 68 0.78 3.43 -6.18
N ALA A 69 0.21 2.23 -6.27
CA ALA A 69 -0.17 1.42 -5.12
C ALA A 69 0.26 -0.04 -5.30
N PRO A 70 0.48 -0.78 -4.21
CA PRO A 70 0.75 -2.21 -4.30
C PRO A 70 -0.53 -2.98 -4.64
N SER A 71 -0.40 -3.92 -5.56
CA SER A 71 -1.42 -4.91 -5.86
C SER A 71 -1.48 -6.00 -4.81
N LEU A 72 -2.46 -6.90 -4.95
CA LEU A 72 -2.63 -8.07 -4.07
C LEU A 72 -1.45 -9.05 -4.16
N ASP A 73 -0.80 -9.13 -5.32
CA ASP A 73 0.38 -9.97 -5.55
C ASP A 73 1.70 -9.27 -5.15
N GLY A 74 1.62 -7.99 -4.76
CA GLY A 74 2.78 -7.17 -4.40
C GLY A 74 3.43 -6.44 -5.57
N THR A 75 2.87 -6.52 -6.77
CA THR A 75 3.32 -5.73 -7.93
C THR A 75 2.81 -4.30 -7.88
N ALA A 76 3.35 -3.45 -8.75
CA ALA A 76 2.96 -2.05 -8.85
C ALA A 76 1.76 -1.86 -9.78
N GLU A 77 0.77 -1.10 -9.33
CA GLU A 77 -0.37 -0.71 -10.17
C GLU A 77 -0.81 0.73 -9.90
N CYS A 78 -1.42 1.36 -10.91
CA CYS A 78 -2.00 2.68 -10.78
C CYS A 78 -3.44 2.58 -10.32
N ARG A 79 -3.79 3.30 -9.26
CA ARG A 79 -5.15 3.33 -8.69
C ARG A 79 -5.58 4.76 -8.42
N CYS A 80 -6.89 4.95 -8.31
CA CYS A 80 -7.43 6.21 -7.83
C CYS A 80 -7.15 6.39 -6.32
N PRO A 81 -6.72 7.58 -5.88
CA PRO A 81 -6.53 7.88 -4.47
C PRO A 81 -7.82 7.65 -3.65
N PRO A 82 -7.71 7.36 -2.34
CA PRO A 82 -8.86 7.17 -1.48
C PRO A 82 -9.87 8.34 -1.56
N GLY A 83 -11.16 8.01 -1.67
CA GLY A 83 -12.24 9.00 -1.82
C GLY A 83 -12.45 9.51 -3.25
N THR A 84 -11.72 8.97 -4.23
CA THR A 84 -11.91 9.24 -5.65
C THR A 84 -12.24 7.96 -6.42
N ALA A 85 -12.81 8.10 -7.61
CA ALA A 85 -13.05 6.98 -8.53
C ALA A 85 -12.76 7.41 -9.96
N GLN A 86 -12.38 6.44 -10.79
CA GLN A 86 -12.09 6.70 -12.19
C GLN A 86 -13.40 6.94 -12.94
N SER A 87 -13.45 8.03 -13.71
CA SER A 87 -14.57 8.33 -14.58
C SER A 87 -14.38 7.61 -15.93
N PRO A 88 -15.41 6.94 -16.47
CA PRO A 88 -15.35 6.35 -17.80
C PRO A 88 -15.32 7.39 -18.93
N ARG A 89 -15.60 8.67 -18.65
CA ARG A 89 -15.65 9.74 -19.66
C ARG A 89 -14.27 10.23 -20.07
N ASP A 90 -13.33 10.30 -19.12
CA ASP A 90 -12.01 10.91 -19.29
C ASP A 90 -10.86 10.05 -18.71
N ALA A 91 -11.17 8.89 -18.12
CA ALA A 91 -10.22 7.99 -17.47
C ALA A 91 -9.43 8.63 -16.31
N LEU A 92 -9.88 9.78 -15.79
CA LEU A 92 -9.27 10.47 -14.65
C LEU A 92 -9.99 10.13 -13.34
N CYS A 93 -9.29 10.30 -12.22
CA CYS A 93 -9.87 10.09 -10.89
C CYS A 93 -10.53 11.37 -10.40
N HIS A 94 -11.82 11.27 -10.07
CA HIS A 94 -12.63 12.37 -9.56
C HIS A 94 -13.16 12.06 -8.18
N LYS A 95 -13.40 13.11 -7.38
CA LYS A 95 -13.92 12.95 -6.02
C LYS A 95 -15.33 12.35 -6.05
N LEU A 96 -15.53 11.32 -5.25
CA LEU A 96 -16.83 10.69 -5.06
C LEU A 96 -17.83 11.66 -4.45
N TYR A 97 -19.09 11.52 -4.83
CA TYR A 97 -20.21 12.33 -4.33
C TYR A 97 -20.06 13.83 -4.62
N THR A 98 -19.32 14.16 -5.67
CA THR A 98 -19.25 15.49 -6.25
C THR A 98 -19.65 15.44 -7.71
N GLN A 99 -19.99 16.60 -8.28
CA GLN A 99 -20.38 16.68 -9.68
C GLN A 99 -19.29 16.12 -10.60
N GLY A 100 -18.03 16.55 -10.41
CA GLY A 100 -16.91 16.07 -11.21
C GLY A 100 -17.20 16.17 -12.72
N PRO A 101 -17.03 15.09 -13.50
CA PRO A 101 -17.29 15.05 -14.93
C PRO A 101 -18.75 14.69 -15.28
N CYS A 102 -19.64 14.55 -14.28
CA CYS A 102 -21.06 14.25 -14.49
C CYS A 102 -21.86 15.50 -14.87
N GLU A 103 -23.09 15.31 -15.34
CA GLU A 103 -23.96 16.42 -15.74
C GLU A 103 -24.42 17.24 -14.53
N THR A 104 -25.00 18.43 -14.78
CA THR A 104 -25.50 19.27 -13.70
C THR A 104 -26.61 18.55 -12.91
N GLY A 105 -26.41 18.42 -11.61
CA GLY A 105 -27.32 17.68 -10.72
C GLY A 105 -26.97 16.21 -10.54
N GLU A 106 -25.96 15.70 -11.23
CA GLU A 106 -25.44 14.34 -11.07
C GLU A 106 -24.15 14.32 -10.24
N TYR A 107 -23.76 13.15 -9.76
CA TYR A 107 -22.51 12.95 -9.03
C TYR A 107 -21.94 11.54 -9.23
N LEU A 108 -20.62 11.43 -9.10
CA LEU A 108 -19.92 10.15 -9.22
C LEU A 108 -20.15 9.28 -7.98
N THR A 109 -20.51 8.01 -8.17
CA THR A 109 -20.73 7.04 -7.09
C THR A 109 -19.74 5.88 -7.16
N PRO A 110 -19.41 5.23 -6.03
CA PRO A 110 -18.63 4.00 -6.06
C PRO A 110 -19.41 2.88 -6.75
N VAL A 111 -18.74 2.12 -7.61
CA VAL A 111 -19.33 0.90 -8.17
C VAL A 111 -19.46 -0.14 -7.04
N PRO A 112 -20.64 -0.74 -6.81
CA PRO A 112 -20.81 -1.75 -5.77
C PRO A 112 -19.89 -2.95 -6.01
N ALA A 113 -19.12 -3.38 -5.01
CA ALA A 113 -18.16 -4.49 -5.13
C ALA A 113 -18.75 -5.84 -5.61
N ARG A 114 -20.09 -5.99 -5.63
CA ARG A 114 -20.77 -7.21 -6.10
C ARG A 114 -20.70 -7.41 -7.62
N THR A 115 -20.44 -6.37 -8.42
CA THR A 115 -20.33 -6.51 -9.88
C THR A 115 -18.95 -6.96 -10.36
N TYR A 116 -17.92 -6.89 -9.50
CA TYR A 116 -16.55 -7.33 -9.85
C TYR A 116 -16.42 -8.86 -9.99
N ARG A 117 -17.31 -9.64 -9.37
CA ARG A 117 -17.33 -11.11 -9.53
C ARG A 117 -17.99 -11.56 -10.84
N TYR A 118 -18.58 -10.64 -11.60
CA TYR A 118 -19.34 -10.94 -12.82
C TYR A 118 -18.98 -10.05 -14.02
N SER A 119 -17.93 -9.22 -13.94
CA SER A 119 -17.40 -8.55 -15.12
C SER A 119 -16.32 -9.42 -15.76
N PRO A 120 -16.62 -10.13 -16.86
CA PRO A 120 -15.56 -10.63 -17.72
C PRO A 120 -14.82 -9.39 -18.26
N ILE A 121 -13.54 -9.34 -17.92
CA ILE A 121 -12.48 -8.58 -18.59
C ILE A 121 -12.85 -8.37 -20.08
N GLN A 122 -13.08 -7.11 -20.46
CA GLN A 122 -12.92 -6.67 -21.85
C GLN A 122 -11.48 -6.20 -22.04
#